data_AF-A0A7C5DRF8-F1
#
_entry.id   AF-A0A7C5DRF8-F1
#
_cell.length_a   1.000
_cell.length_b   1.000
_cell.length_c   1.000
_cell.angle_alpha   90.00
_cell.angle_beta   90.00
_cell.angle_gamma   90.00
#
_symmetry.space_group_name_H-M   'P 1'
#
loop_
_entity.id
_entity.type
_entity.pdbx_description
1 polymer ?
#
loop_
_entity_poly.entity_id
_entity_poly.type
_entity_poly.pdbx_seq_one_letter_code
_entity_poly.pdbx_strand_id
1 'polypeptide(L)'
;SLAKVDGALHIGRDLKLHAFACLLDGRTIPGEDRARGARFNSALRFTYEHKNLLVVVVSSDRPISVIQEGVDISAQCQWNPVSACHLGMTTLETFIDEY
;
A
#
# COMPACT_ATOMS: atom_id res chain seq x y z
N SER A 1 15.93 -0.90 7.37
CA SER A 1 14.83 -0.75 6.40
C SER A 1 13.89 0.33 6.89
N LEU A 2 13.52 1.29 6.03
CA LEU A 2 12.69 2.46 6.36
C LEU A 2 11.22 2.11 6.62
N ALA A 3 10.74 0.97 6.10
CA ALA A 3 9.39 0.46 6.34
C ALA A 3 9.14 -0.01 7.78
N LYS A 4 10.17 -0.02 8.65
CA LYS A 4 10.05 -0.36 10.07
C LYS A 4 9.61 0.82 10.94
N VAL A 5 9.55 2.03 10.37
CA VAL A 5 9.09 3.25 11.06
C VAL A 5 7.59 3.41 10.82
N ASP A 6 6.86 3.80 11.87
CA ASP A 6 5.43 4.08 11.76
C ASP A 6 5.15 5.25 10.82
N GLY A 7 4.08 5.13 10.04
CA GLY A 7 3.65 6.11 9.04
C GLY A 7 3.70 5.56 7.62
N ALA A 8 3.71 6.47 6.65
CA ALA A 8 3.72 6.15 5.22
C ALA A 8 5.05 6.48 4.54
N LEU A 9 5.25 5.86 3.38
CA LEU A 9 6.34 6.14 2.46
C LEU A 9 5.78 6.91 1.26
N HIS A 10 6.38 8.06 0.94
CA HIS A 10 6.00 8.84 -0.24
C HIS A 10 6.98 8.56 -1.38
N ILE A 11 6.48 7.87 -2.41
CA ILE A 11 7.23 7.54 -3.61
C ILE A 11 6.70 8.41 -4.76
N GLY A 12 7.62 9.10 -5.43
CA GLY A 12 7.27 9.98 -6.55
C GLY A 12 7.15 9.21 -7.86
N ARG A 13 6.62 9.88 -8.89
CA ARG A 13 6.57 9.32 -10.26
C ARG A 13 7.94 9.06 -10.87
N ASP A 14 8.98 9.64 -10.29
CA ASP A 14 10.39 9.42 -10.61
C ASP A 14 10.97 8.13 -9.97
N LEU A 15 10.12 7.33 -9.31
CA LEU A 15 10.48 6.10 -8.62
C LEU A 15 11.47 6.30 -7.47
N LYS A 16 11.49 7.51 -6.88
CA LYS A 16 12.32 7.83 -5.72
C LYS A 16 11.47 7.96 -4.46
N LEU A 17 12.07 7.61 -3.33
CA LEU A 17 11.51 7.89 -2.02
C LEU A 17 11.77 9.36 -1.66
N HIS A 18 10.71 10.17 -1.57
CA HIS A 18 10.79 11.59 -1.22
C HIS A 18 10.65 11.83 0.28
N ALA A 19 9.89 10.98 0.97
CA ALA A 19 9.69 11.06 2.41
C ALA A 19 9.30 9.71 3.03
N PHE A 20 9.53 9.57 4.34
CA PHE A 20 9.13 8.43 5.15
C PHE A 20 8.50 8.92 6.47
N ALA A 21 7.88 8.02 7.23
CA ALA A 21 7.14 8.34 8.45
C ALA A 21 6.06 9.41 8.25
N CYS A 22 5.48 9.47 7.03
CA CYS A 22 4.48 10.48 6.70
C CYS A 22 3.16 10.19 7.43
N LEU A 23 2.54 11.23 7.96
CA LEU A 23 1.18 11.16 8.49
C LEU A 23 0.20 11.39 7.33
N LEU A 24 -0.65 10.40 7.07
CA LEU A 24 -1.75 10.53 6.12
C LEU A 24 -2.98 11.04 6.88
N ASP A 25 -3.15 12.36 6.87
CA ASP A 25 -4.29 13.04 7.49
C ASP A 25 -5.44 13.24 6.48
N GLY A 26 -6.65 13.41 6.98
CA GLY A 26 -7.81 13.73 6.15
C GLY A 26 -9.09 13.68 6.95
N ARG A 27 -10.12 14.35 6.43
CA ARG A 27 -11.43 14.41 7.08
C ARG A 27 -12.14 13.06 7.00
N THR A 28 -12.97 12.79 8.01
CA THR A 28 -13.87 11.65 8.01
C THR A 28 -14.76 11.66 6.76
N ILE A 29 -14.83 10.51 6.08
CA ILE A 29 -15.68 10.33 4.90
C ILE A 29 -16.90 9.44 5.20
N PRO A 30 -18.01 9.58 4.46
CA PRO A 30 -19.13 8.65 4.56
C PRO A 30 -18.71 7.22 4.17
N GLY A 31 -19.20 6.22 4.90
CA GLY A 31 -18.93 4.81 4.58
C GLY A 31 -17.61 4.25 5.13
N GLU A 32 -16.92 4.97 6.01
CA GLU A 32 -15.77 4.43 6.73
C GLU A 32 -16.13 3.22 7.57
N ASP A 33 -15.29 2.19 7.47
CA ASP A 33 -15.35 1.02 8.34
C ASP A 33 -14.19 1.07 9.33
N ARG A 34 -14.49 1.46 10.57
CA ARG A 34 -13.51 1.50 11.67
C ARG A 34 -12.88 0.14 11.95
N ALA A 35 -13.56 -0.96 11.62
CA ALA A 35 -13.02 -2.32 11.81
C ALA A 35 -11.88 -2.64 10.84
N ARG A 36 -11.73 -1.90 9.73
CA ARG A 36 -10.60 -2.05 8.79
C ARG A 36 -9.27 -1.50 9.31
N GLY A 37 -9.29 -0.81 10.46
CA GLY A 37 -8.09 -0.31 11.14
C GLY A 37 -7.62 1.08 10.68
N ALA A 38 -6.65 1.63 11.43
CA ALA A 38 -6.21 3.02 11.27
C ALA A 38 -5.51 3.26 9.93
N ARG A 39 -4.59 2.37 9.50
CA ARG A 39 -3.84 2.53 8.24
C ARG A 39 -4.76 2.61 7.03
N PHE A 40 -5.76 1.73 6.99
CA PHE A 40 -6.75 1.70 5.90
C PHE A 40 -7.61 2.97 5.89
N ASN A 41 -8.15 3.37 7.04
CA ASN A 41 -9.01 4.55 7.13
C ASN A 41 -8.23 5.86 6.88
N SER A 42 -6.99 5.99 7.34
CA SER A 42 -6.12 7.12 6.98
C SER A 42 -5.89 7.22 5.48
N ALA A 43 -5.65 6.08 4.81
CA ALA A 43 -5.46 6.05 3.36
C ALA A 43 -6.73 6.42 2.58
N LEU A 44 -7.92 5.96 3.03
CA LEU A 44 -9.21 6.38 2.46
C LEU A 44 -9.40 7.90 2.53
N ARG A 45 -9.22 8.49 3.72
CA ARG A 45 -9.41 9.93 3.94
C ARG A 45 -8.43 10.76 3.10
N PHE A 46 -7.15 10.40 3.15
CA PHE A 46 -6.10 11.13 2.43
C PHE A 46 -6.33 11.09 0.91
N THR A 47 -6.66 9.92 0.34
CA THR A 47 -6.94 9.80 -1.10
C THR A 47 -8.26 10.45 -1.51
N TYR A 48 -9.25 10.54 -0.62
CA TYR A 48 -10.50 11.22 -0.91
C TYR A 48 -10.28 12.72 -1.17
N GLU A 49 -9.39 13.36 -0.41
CA GLU A 49 -9.04 14.78 -0.56
C GLU A 49 -8.02 15.04 -1.67
N HIS A 50 -7.24 14.03 -2.07
CA HIS A 50 -6.17 14.15 -3.06
C HIS A 50 -6.35 13.16 -4.23
N LYS A 51 -6.91 13.64 -5.36
CA LYS A 51 -7.38 12.78 -6.45
C LYS A 51 -6.30 12.12 -7.32
N ASN A 52 -5.09 12.68 -7.36
CA ASN A 52 -4.01 12.23 -8.24
C ASN A 52 -2.92 11.44 -7.52
N LEU A 53 -3.29 10.65 -6.52
CA LEU A 53 -2.35 9.78 -5.82
C LEU A 53 -2.96 8.42 -5.50
N LEU A 54 -2.07 7.45 -5.38
CA LEU A 54 -2.38 6.07 -5.03
C LEU A 54 -1.79 5.78 -3.65
N VAL A 55 -2.56 5.19 -2.75
CA VAL A 55 -2.04 4.67 -1.48
C VAL A 55 -2.17 3.16 -1.45
N VAL A 56 -1.06 2.48 -1.16
CA VAL A 56 -1.01 1.04 -0.96
C VAL A 56 -0.88 0.76 0.53
N VAL A 57 -1.83 0.01 1.06
CA VAL A 57 -1.85 -0.41 2.47
C VAL A 57 -1.55 -1.90 2.53
N VAL A 58 -0.52 -2.27 3.29
CA VAL A 58 -0.18 -3.66 3.58
C VAL A 58 -0.54 -3.93 5.04
N SER A 59 -1.28 -5.00 5.29
CA SER A 59 -1.71 -5.38 6.63
C SER A 59 -1.57 -6.89 6.84
N SER A 60 -1.44 -7.32 8.09
CA SER A 60 -1.43 -8.75 8.45
C SER A 60 -2.76 -9.44 8.13
N ASP A 61 -3.86 -8.70 8.23
CA ASP A 61 -5.22 -9.28 8.26
C ASP A 61 -5.83 -9.37 6.85
N ARG A 62 -5.35 -8.53 5.92
CA ARG A 62 -5.65 -8.60 4.49
C ARG A 62 -4.38 -8.19 3.72
N PRO A 63 -3.93 -8.99 2.74
CA PRO A 63 -2.56 -8.88 2.24
C PRO A 63 -2.23 -7.49 1.70
N ILE A 64 -3.07 -6.93 0.82
CA ILE A 64 -2.84 -5.61 0.20
C ILE A 64 -4.19 -4.93 -0.09
N SER A 65 -4.29 -3.63 0.16
CA SER A 65 -5.38 -2.76 -0.32
C SER A 65 -4.80 -1.58 -1.10
N VAL A 66 -5.36 -1.31 -2.26
CA VAL A 66 -4.96 -0.22 -3.15
C VAL A 66 -6.10 0.78 -3.17
N ILE A 67 -5.80 2.00 -2.78
CA ILE A 67 -6.81 3.03 -2.54
C ILE A 67 -6.52 4.23 -3.41
N GLN A 68 -7.55 4.70 -4.10
CA GLN A 68 -7.52 5.88 -4.95
C GLN A 68 -8.83 6.64 -4.81
N GLU A 69 -8.75 7.96 -4.71
CA GLU A 69 -9.92 8.85 -4.64
C GLU A 69 -10.93 8.52 -3.51
N GLY A 70 -10.48 7.89 -2.42
CA GLY A 70 -11.34 7.46 -1.32
C GLY A 70 -12.07 6.14 -1.58
N VAL A 71 -11.62 5.33 -2.55
CA VAL A 71 -12.20 4.04 -2.89
C VAL A 71 -11.11 2.96 -2.87
N ASP A 72 -11.41 1.83 -2.21
CA ASP A 72 -10.57 0.62 -2.25
C ASP A 72 -10.79 -0.10 -3.60
N ILE A 73 -9.87 0.10 -4.54
CA ILE A 73 -9.94 -0.48 -5.89
C ILE A 73 -9.47 -1.94 -5.92
N SER A 74 -8.97 -2.47 -4.80
CA SER A 74 -8.62 -3.90 -4.69
C SER A 74 -9.85 -4.81 -4.62
N ALA A 75 -11.06 -4.26 -4.51
CA ALA A 75 -12.32 -5.01 -4.39
C ALA A 75 -12.73 -5.81 -5.65
N GLN A 76 -11.99 -5.74 -6.76
CA GLN A 76 -12.32 -6.48 -8.00
C GLN A 76 -11.14 -7.22 -8.65
N CYS A 77 -10.17 -7.71 -7.88
CA CYS A 77 -9.23 -8.68 -8.45
C CYS A 77 -9.83 -10.10 -8.38
N GLN A 78 -10.64 -10.48 -9.40
CA GLN A 78 -10.85 -11.90 -9.77
C GLN A 78 -9.62 -12.48 -10.48
N TRP A 79 -8.47 -11.82 -10.40
CA TRP A 79 -7.24 -12.30 -10.99
C TRP A 79 -6.80 -13.54 -10.23
N ASN A 80 -7.21 -14.69 -10.77
CA ASN A 80 -6.50 -15.94 -10.55
C ASN A 80 -5.09 -15.65 -11.09
N PRO A 81 -4.03 -15.60 -10.25
CA PRO A 81 -2.70 -15.37 -10.75
C PRO A 81 -2.47 -16.41 -11.84
N VAL A 82 -2.35 -15.96 -13.09
CA VAL A 82 -1.96 -16.84 -14.18
C VAL A 82 -0.58 -17.27 -13.75
N SER A 83 -0.44 -18.49 -13.20
CA SER A 83 0.76 -19.03 -12.54
C SER A 83 1.97 -18.30 -13.08
N ALA A 84 2.31 -17.19 -12.42
CA ALA A 84 3.21 -16.23 -13.03
C ALA A 84 4.49 -17.02 -13.12
N CYS A 85 4.98 -17.19 -14.35
CA CYS A 85 6.16 -17.95 -14.70
C CYS A 85 7.01 -18.16 -13.45
N HIS A 86 7.13 -19.42 -12.99
CA HIS A 86 8.19 -19.81 -12.08
C HIS A 86 9.53 -19.61 -12.81
N LEU A 87 9.88 -18.38 -13.18
CA LEU A 87 11.27 -17.99 -13.14
C LEU A 87 11.61 -18.13 -11.67
N GLY A 88 12.45 -19.13 -11.36
CA GLY A 88 12.90 -19.40 -10.01
C GLY A 88 13.42 -18.10 -9.40
N MET A 89 12.58 -17.44 -8.62
CA MET A 89 13.03 -16.29 -7.85
C MET A 89 13.94 -16.88 -6.79
N THR A 90 15.23 -16.62 -6.93
CA THR A 90 16.21 -16.82 -5.87
C THR A 90 15.69 -16.11 -4.63
N THR A 91 15.66 -16.80 -3.50
CA THR A 91 15.23 -16.15 -2.26
C THR A 91 16.20 -15.04 -1.94
N LEU A 92 15.76 -14.05 -1.15
CA LEU A 92 16.64 -12.96 -0.72
C LEU A 92 17.87 -13.51 0.02
N GLU A 93 17.70 -14.63 0.71
CA GLU A 93 18.79 -15.39 1.35
C GLU A 93 19.81 -15.89 0.31
N THR A 94 19.34 -16.55 -0.75
CA THR A 94 20.22 -17.02 -1.85
C THR A 94 20.96 -15.87 -2.54
N PHE A 95 20.31 -14.72 -2.69
CA PHE A 95 20.95 -13.54 -3.30
C PHE A 95 22.04 -12.93 -2.42
N ILE A 96 21.87 -12.97 -1.09
CA ILE A 96 22.86 -12.43 -0.14
C ILE A 96 24.09 -13.33 -0.07
N ASP A 97 23.94 -14.64 -0.23
CA ASP A 97 25.06 -15.59 -0.18
C ASP A 97 25.91 -15.62 -1.47
N GLU A 98 25.41 -15.07 -2.58
CA GLU A 98 26.14 -14.99 -3.86
C GLU A 98 27.08 -13.77 -3.99
N TYR A 99 27.13 -12.88 -2.99
CA TYR A 99 27.99 -11.68 -2.94
C TYR A 99 28.66 -11.48 -1.57
#